data_AF-A0A5N7K138-F1
#
_entry.id   AF-A0A5N7K138-F1
#
_cell.length_a   1.000
_cell.length_b   1.000
_cell.length_c   1.000
_cell.angle_alpha   90.00
_cell.angle_beta   90.00
_cell.angle_gamma   90.00
#
_symmetry.space_group_name_H-M   'P 1'
#
loop_
_entity.id
_entity.type
_entity.pdbx_description
1 polymer ?
#
loop_
_entity_poly.entity_id
_entity_poly.type
_entity_poly.pdbx_seq_one_letter_code
_entity_poly.pdbx_strand_id
1 'polypeptide(L)'
;GKTPRRRNVSWQSRMYNDIALADSSQYRLKQGGYAVTDVMAGYKVNQHLDVQLNANNIFDRRYYQAISNSVSYGGDSYGSPRNMMLSAKYSF
;
A
#
# COMPACT_ATOMS: atom_id res chain seq x y z
N GLY A 1 18.58 15.27 -20.09
CA GLY A 1 18.35 15.36 -18.63
C GLY A 1 18.28 13.97 -18.03
N LYS A 2 18.72 13.78 -16.77
CA LYS A 2 18.67 12.48 -16.09
C LYS A 2 17.24 12.17 -15.62
N THR A 3 16.75 10.97 -15.89
CA THR A 3 15.43 10.47 -15.44
C THR A 3 15.59 9.83 -14.05
N PRO A 4 15.18 10.46 -12.93
CA PRO A 4 15.12 9.77 -11.65
C PRO A 4 14.10 8.62 -11.72
N ARG A 5 14.55 7.41 -11.39
CA ARG A 5 13.68 6.23 -11.27
C ARG A 5 13.90 5.61 -9.90
N ARG A 6 12.82 5.30 -9.20
CA ARG A 6 12.84 4.57 -7.93
C ARG A 6 11.81 3.45 -7.96
N ARG A 7 12.16 2.33 -7.35
CA ARG A 7 11.27 1.19 -7.13
C ARG A 7 11.33 0.87 -5.65
N ASN A 8 10.17 0.59 -5.07
CA ASN A 8 10.04 0.21 -3.67
C ASN A 8 9.26 -1.09 -3.58
N VAL A 9 9.68 -1.98 -2.69
CA VAL A 9 8.94 -3.20 -2.35
C VAL A 9 8.75 -3.21 -0.85
N SER A 10 7.50 -3.25 -0.41
CA SER A 10 7.14 -3.40 1.00
C SER A 10 6.57 -4.81 1.21
N TRP A 11 6.98 -5.46 2.29
CA TRP A 11 6.53 -6.80 2.65
C TRP A 11 6.04 -6.83 4.09
N GLN A 12 4.96 -7.57 4.30
CA GLN A 12 4.38 -7.82 5.60
C GLN A 12 4.28 -9.34 5.79
N SER A 13 4.82 -9.83 6.92
CA SER A 13 4.63 -11.22 7.33
C SER A 13 3.18 -11.50 7.67
N ARG A 14 2.85 -12.77 7.92
CA ARG A 14 1.54 -13.18 8.44
C ARG A 14 1.13 -12.31 9.64
N MET A 15 -0.14 -11.92 9.68
CA MET A 15 -0.76 -11.25 10.83
C MET A 15 -1.79 -12.17 11.47
N TYR A 16 -1.96 -12.08 12.79
CA TYR A 16 -3.03 -12.75 13.51
C TYR A 16 -3.45 -11.95 14.75
N ASN A 17 -4.70 -12.12 15.15
CA ASN A 17 -5.24 -11.67 16.44
C ASN A 17 -6.05 -12.82 17.05
N ASP A 18 -5.93 -13.00 18.36
CA ASP A 18 -6.78 -13.90 19.12
C ASP A 18 -7.99 -13.10 19.64
N ILE A 19 -9.19 -13.58 19.33
CA ILE A 19 -10.45 -12.87 19.56
C ILE A 19 -11.33 -13.71 20.48
N ALA A 20 -11.75 -13.14 21.59
CA ALA A 20 -12.71 -13.75 22.50
C ALA A 20 -14.11 -13.78 21.87
N LEU A 21 -14.77 -14.94 21.93
CA LEU A 21 -16.14 -15.15 21.46
C LEU A 21 -17.13 -15.10 22.64
N ALA A 22 -18.43 -15.01 22.32
CA ALA A 22 -19.50 -14.90 23.32
C ALA A 22 -19.62 -16.13 24.24
N ASP A 23 -19.14 -17.30 23.79
CA ASP A 23 -19.11 -18.54 24.55
C ASP A 23 -17.81 -18.72 25.37
N SER A 24 -17.02 -17.64 25.54
CA SER A 24 -15.71 -17.62 26.19
C SER A 24 -14.60 -18.38 25.47
N SER A 25 -14.85 -18.93 24.28
CA SER A 25 -13.80 -19.52 23.44
C SER A 25 -12.96 -18.45 22.74
N GLN A 26 -11.84 -18.86 22.16
CA GLN A 26 -10.91 -17.98 21.43
C GLN A 26 -10.83 -18.38 19.96
N TYR A 27 -10.99 -17.41 19.07
CA TYR A 27 -10.78 -17.58 17.63
C TYR A 27 -9.55 -16.82 17.17
N ARG A 28 -8.64 -17.51 16.47
CA ARG A 28 -7.47 -16.86 15.87
C ARG A 28 -7.79 -16.38 14.46
N LEU A 29 -8.09 -15.09 14.32
CA LEU A 29 -8.18 -14.44 13.02
C LEU A 29 -6.77 -14.35 12.42
N LYS A 30 -6.62 -14.73 11.14
CA LYS A 30 -5.32 -14.75 10.47
C LYS A 30 -5.41 -14.13 9.08
N GLN A 31 -4.41 -13.35 8.71
CA GLN A 31 -4.14 -12.99 7.33
C GLN A 31 -2.74 -13.50 6.92
N GLY A 32 -2.65 -14.08 5.73
CA GLY A 32 -1.37 -14.46 5.12
C GLY A 32 -0.42 -13.27 4.89
N GLY A 33 0.87 -13.55 4.71
CA GLY A 33 1.81 -12.52 4.32
C GLY A 33 1.51 -11.95 2.92
N TYR A 34 1.95 -10.72 2.68
CA TYR A 34 1.81 -10.07 1.38
C TYR A 34 3.01 -9.18 1.07
N ALA A 35 3.20 -8.87 -0.20
CA ALA A 35 4.12 -7.85 -0.66
C ALA A 35 3.40 -6.91 -1.62
N VAL A 36 3.79 -5.64 -1.59
CA VAL A 36 3.29 -4.57 -2.46
C VAL A 36 4.50 -3.92 -3.12
N THR A 37 4.36 -3.54 -4.39
CA THR A 37 5.43 -2.90 -5.17
C THR A 37 4.95 -1.58 -5.72
N ASP A 38 5.78 -0.55 -5.56
CA ASP A 38 5.53 0.81 -6.02
C ASP A 38 6.66 1.27 -6.95
N VAL A 39 6.31 2.09 -7.93
CA VAL A 39 7.23 2.61 -8.94
C VAL A 39 7.07 4.11 -9.08
N MET A 40 8.20 4.81 -9.14
CA MET A 40 8.29 6.24 -9.40
C MET A 40 9.22 6.49 -10.58
N ALA A 41 8.75 7.30 -11.54
CA ALA A 41 9.53 7.75 -12.69
C ALA A 41 9.35 9.25 -12.88
N GLY A 42 10.45 10.01 -12.85
CA GLY A 42 10.46 11.44 -13.13
C GLY A 42 11.26 11.77 -14.39
N TYR A 43 10.85 12.80 -15.12
CA TYR A 43 11.51 13.26 -16.34
C TYR A 43 11.55 14.79 -16.40
N LYS A 44 12.75 15.33 -16.59
CA LYS A 44 12.95 16.76 -16.85
C LYS A 44 12.73 17.03 -18.33
N VAL A 45 11.57 17.59 -18.68
CA VAL A 45 11.16 17.86 -20.07
C VAL A 45 12.03 18.95 -20.67
N ASN A 46 12.22 20.04 -19.93
CA ASN A 46 13.11 21.14 -20.31
C ASN A 46 13.62 21.86 -19.03
N GLN A 47 14.27 23.02 -19.17
CA GLN A 47 14.84 23.73 -18.03
C GLN A 47 13.79 24.26 -17.03
N HIS A 48 12.53 24.43 -17.47
CA HIS A 48 11.42 24.98 -16.70
C HIS A 48 10.38 23.94 -16.29
N LEU A 49 10.35 22.74 -16.90
CA LEU A 49 9.29 21.76 -16.71
C LEU A 49 9.83 20.38 -16.33
N ASP A 50 9.37 19.90 -15.17
CA ASP A 50 9.57 18.53 -14.67
C ASP A 50 8.23 17.80 -14.59
N VAL A 51 8.21 16.53 -14.97
CA VAL A 51 7.04 15.65 -14.83
C VAL A 51 7.38 14.40 -14.02
N GLN A 52 6.44 13.88 -13.25
CA GLN A 52 6.61 12.68 -12.44
C GLN A 52 5.36 11.80 -12.43
N LEU A 53 5.55 10.51 -12.67
CA LEU A 53 4.54 9.47 -12.51
C LEU A 53 4.88 8.61 -11.28
N ASN A 54 3.91 8.47 -10.39
CA ASN A 54 3.92 7.54 -9.28
C ASN A 54 2.84 6.48 -9.51
N ALA A 55 3.21 5.20 -9.47
CA ALA A 55 2.29 4.08 -9.56
C ALA A 55 2.48 3.18 -8.34
N ASN A 56 1.45 3.10 -7.50
CA ASN A 56 1.47 2.35 -6.26
C ASN A 56 0.68 1.04 -6.41
N ASN A 57 1.12 0.00 -5.71
CA ASN A 57 0.53 -1.33 -5.75
C ASN A 57 0.34 -1.83 -7.20
N ILE A 58 1.43 -1.84 -7.98
CA ILE A 58 1.39 -2.07 -9.44
C ILE A 58 0.81 -3.43 -9.84
N PHE A 59 0.85 -4.41 -8.94
CA PHE A 59 0.30 -5.74 -9.12
C PHE A 59 -1.13 -5.90 -8.59
N ASP A 60 -1.77 -4.81 -8.17
CA ASP A 60 -3.17 -4.77 -7.72
C ASP A 60 -3.48 -5.78 -6.61
N ARG A 61 -2.55 -5.88 -5.65
CA ARG A 61 -2.69 -6.76 -4.50
C ARG A 61 -3.84 -6.26 -3.64
N ARG A 62 -4.82 -7.12 -3.38
CA ARG A 62 -5.81 -6.91 -2.32
C ARG A 62 -5.29 -7.51 -1.03
N TYR A 63 -5.26 -6.70 0.02
CA TYR A 63 -4.78 -7.10 1.34
C TYR A 63 -5.38 -6.20 2.42
N TYR A 64 -5.54 -6.74 3.61
CA TYR A 64 -5.80 -5.95 4.81
C TYR A 64 -4.48 -5.42 5.37
N GLN A 65 -4.39 -4.12 5.63
CA GLN A 65 -3.25 -3.52 6.33
C GLN A 65 -3.39 -3.65 7.85
N ALA A 66 -4.62 -3.85 8.34
CA ALA A 66 -4.94 -4.24 9.70
C ALA A 66 -6.14 -5.19 9.71
N ILE A 67 -6.15 -6.15 10.62
CA ILE A 67 -7.25 -7.10 10.84
C ILE A 67 -7.87 -6.88 12.21
N SER A 68 -9.16 -7.17 12.37
CA SER A 68 -9.88 -6.95 13.62
C SER A 68 -9.27 -7.74 14.79
N ASN A 69 -9.45 -7.21 16.01
CA ASN A 69 -9.11 -7.87 17.27
C ASN A 69 -10.37 -8.15 18.12
N SER A 70 -11.57 -7.89 17.60
CA SER A 70 -12.83 -8.01 18.33
C SER A 70 -13.96 -8.48 17.40
N VAL A 71 -14.92 -9.22 17.95
CA VAL A 71 -16.19 -9.52 17.29
C VAL A 71 -17.21 -8.38 17.42
N SER A 72 -17.04 -7.51 18.43
CA SER A 72 -17.98 -6.42 18.73
C SER A 72 -17.62 -5.12 18.03
N TYR A 73 -16.35 -4.95 17.67
CA TYR A 73 -15.83 -3.75 17.01
C TYR A 73 -15.17 -4.13 15.70
N GLY A 74 -15.46 -3.37 14.64
CA GLY A 74 -14.72 -3.47 13.39
C GLY A 74 -13.29 -2.98 13.57
N GLY A 75 -12.35 -3.61 12.87
CA GLY A 75 -10.93 -3.20 12.86
C GLY A 75 -10.19 -3.58 11.59
N ASP A 76 -10.88 -4.25 10.65
CA ASP A 76 -10.30 -4.60 9.37
C ASP A 76 -10.21 -3.35 8.48
N SER A 77 -9.02 -3.09 7.96
CA SER A 77 -8.82 -2.02 6.97
C SER A 77 -8.04 -2.54 5.78
N TYR A 78 -8.51 -2.23 4.59
CA TYR A 78 -7.80 -2.54 3.36
C TYR A 78 -6.63 -1.58 3.17
N GLY A 79 -5.51 -2.11 2.68
CA GLY A 79 -4.48 -1.26 2.12
C GLY A 79 -4.93 -0.60 0.82
N SER A 80 -4.19 0.42 0.39
CA SER A 80 -4.53 1.17 -0.81
C SER A 80 -4.59 0.26 -2.05
N PRO A 81 -5.67 0.33 -2.85
CA PRO A 81 -5.74 -0.36 -4.14
C PRO A 81 -4.70 0.24 -5.09
N ARG A 82 -4.50 -0.40 -6.25
CA ARG A 82 -3.64 0.16 -7.32
C ARG A 82 -4.09 1.59 -7.64
N ASN A 83 -3.17 2.53 -7.56
CA ASN A 83 -3.42 3.94 -7.86
C ASN A 83 -2.23 4.57 -8.58
N MET A 84 -2.51 5.62 -9.34
CA MET A 84 -1.52 6.33 -10.14
C MET A 84 -1.69 7.83 -9.96
N MET A 85 -0.57 8.54 -9.91
CA MET A 85 -0.53 10.00 -9.81
C MET A 85 0.49 10.56 -10.78
N LEU A 86 0.02 11.42 -11.68
CA LEU A 86 0.87 12.23 -12.55
C LEU A 86 0.95 13.65 -11.98
N SER A 87 2.17 14.17 -11.88
CA SER A 87 2.43 15.52 -11.40
C SER A 87 3.35 16.25 -12.38
N ALA A 88 3.13 17.56 -12.53
CA ALA A 88 3.98 18.44 -13.31
C ALA A 88 4.37 19.65 -12.45
N LYS A 89 5.63 20.06 -12.53
CA LYS A 89 6.16 21.24 -11.86
C LYS A 89 6.77 22.17 -12.91
N TYR A 90 6.24 23.37 -13.00
CA TYR A 90 6.80 24.44 -13.82
C TYR A 90 7.57 25.44 -12.94
N SER A 91 8.68 25.96 -13.42
CA SER A 91 9.49 27.00 -12.78
C SER A 91 9.71 28.15 -13.75
N PHE A 92 9.47 29.38 -13.29
CA PHE A 92 9.59 30.63 -14.07
C PHE A 92 11.02 31.16 -14.06
#